data_AF-A0A6M2A877-F1
#
_entry.id   AF-A0A6M2A877-F1
#
_cell.length_a   1.000
_cell.length_b   1.000
_cell.length_c   1.000
_cell.angle_alpha   90.00
_cell.angle_beta   90.00
_cell.angle_gamma   90.00
#
_symmetry.space_group_name_H-M   'P 1'
#
loop_
_entity.id
_entity.type
_entity.pdbx_description
1 polymer ?
#
loop_
_entity_poly.entity_id
_entity_poly.type
_entity_poly.pdbx_seq_one_letter_code
_entity_poly.pdbx_strand_id
1 'polypeptide(L)'
;MKRLFLFLLVIALTLTIAAHFRLNDGFSIRHISGTLPGISSKESLPLMGEQFTYLGKGSQMYVFESEDGSMVLKCFRLSRYRLPVYYPNLPLPPFQLAIQKQKFNLKEKKRTALIQSCEIAYQDLQEETGLFYLHLSPTNHLNKTVTLYDKLGRPHPISLDKTPFILQKKGKLPLPYLQTLLQQGKQEEAQKALTSLSNLLLSRMEKGIIDDDAVLHKNAGFSDGEALFLDIGQFRRGETPNPIQEISRLRREITSYLSPYASEAPN
;
A
#
# COMPACT_ATOMS: atom_id res chain seq x y z
N MET A 1 -20.85 37.67 24.29
CA MET A 1 -20.59 37.77 22.84
C MET A 1 -19.15 37.42 22.45
N LYS A 2 -18.09 38.09 22.94
CA LYS A 2 -16.69 37.79 22.57
C LYS A 2 -16.23 36.34 22.82
N ARG A 3 -16.59 35.74 23.97
CA ARG A 3 -16.26 34.33 24.28
C ARG A 3 -16.95 33.31 23.37
N LEU A 4 -18.22 33.57 23.02
CA LEU A 4 -18.98 32.73 22.08
C LEU A 4 -18.39 32.82 20.68
N PHE A 5 -18.03 34.02 20.22
CA PHE A 5 -17.36 34.22 18.94
C PHE A 5 -16.02 33.48 18.88
N LEU A 6 -15.18 33.58 19.92
CA LEU A 6 -13.92 32.86 19.99
C LEU A 6 -14.12 31.33 19.97
N PHE A 7 -15.11 30.83 20.70
CA PHE A 7 -15.45 29.41 20.71
C PHE A 7 -15.89 28.92 19.34
N LEU A 8 -16.77 29.66 18.65
CA LEU A 8 -17.20 29.35 17.29
C LEU A 8 -16.04 29.39 16.30
N LEU A 9 -15.09 30.33 16.46
CA LEU A 9 -13.90 30.41 15.62
C LEU A 9 -13.00 29.18 15.80
N VAL A 10 -12.82 28.71 17.03
CA VAL A 10 -12.09 27.46 17.31
C VAL A 10 -12.79 26.26 16.69
N ILE A 11 -14.12 26.15 16.81
CA ILE A 11 -14.88 25.08 16.15
C ILE A 11 -14.71 25.14 14.64
N ALA A 12 -14.89 26.31 14.02
CA ALA A 12 -14.75 26.48 12.58
C ALA A 12 -13.35 26.10 12.10
N LEU A 13 -12.30 26.50 12.84
CA LEU A 13 -10.92 26.13 12.53
C LEU A 13 -10.69 24.62 12.63
N THR A 14 -11.17 23.97 13.71
CA THR A 14 -11.01 22.52 13.88
C THR A 14 -11.75 21.73 12.79
N LEU A 15 -12.96 22.15 12.43
CA LEU A 15 -13.73 21.56 11.33
C LEU A 15 -13.04 21.74 9.98
N THR A 16 -12.46 22.92 9.72
CA THR A 16 -11.73 23.20 8.49
C THR A 16 -10.49 22.33 8.36
N ILE A 17 -9.71 22.18 9.44
CA ILE A 17 -8.53 21.30 9.48
C ILE A 17 -8.94 19.84 9.27
N ALA A 18 -10.01 19.38 9.95
CA ALA A 18 -10.51 18.03 9.81
C ALA A 18 -11.03 17.74 8.40
N ALA A 19 -11.75 18.69 7.79
CA ALA A 19 -12.22 18.60 6.42
C ALA A 19 -11.03 18.53 5.44
N HIS A 20 -10.04 19.40 5.58
CA HIS A 20 -8.83 19.38 4.74
C HIS A 20 -8.11 18.02 4.84
N PHE A 21 -7.96 17.49 6.06
CA PHE A 21 -7.32 16.20 6.28
C PHE A 21 -8.09 15.04 5.61
N ARG A 22 -9.43 15.06 5.67
CA ARG A 22 -10.27 14.06 4.99
C ARG A 22 -10.21 14.19 3.47
N LEU A 23 -10.27 15.42 2.96
CA LEU A 23 -10.26 15.70 1.53
C LEU A 23 -8.92 15.32 0.89
N ASN A 24 -7.80 15.50 1.58
CA ASN A 24 -6.46 15.14 1.07
C ASN A 24 -5.94 13.80 1.61
N ASP A 25 -6.78 13.00 2.27
CA ASP A 25 -6.40 11.75 2.94
C ASP A 25 -5.20 11.86 3.91
N GLY A 26 -4.88 13.08 4.36
CA GLY A 26 -3.72 13.37 5.19
C GLY A 26 -2.37 13.28 4.48
N PHE A 27 -2.34 13.29 3.14
CA PHE A 27 -1.09 13.34 2.39
C PHE A 27 -0.30 14.63 2.69
N SER A 28 1.02 14.48 2.82
CA SER A 28 1.99 15.56 3.00
C SER A 28 3.38 15.04 2.68
N ILE A 29 4.23 15.86 2.06
CA ILE A 29 5.63 15.49 1.77
C ILE A 29 6.37 15.08 3.04
N ARG A 30 6.14 15.78 4.16
CA ARG A 30 6.73 15.42 5.46
C ARG A 30 6.41 13.99 5.90
N HIS A 31 5.28 13.44 5.45
CA HIS A 31 4.88 12.08 5.79
C HIS A 31 5.68 11.00 5.03
N ILE A 32 6.27 11.35 3.89
CA ILE A 32 7.09 10.45 3.06
C ILE A 32 8.59 10.75 3.13
N SER A 33 8.98 11.94 3.63
CA SER A 33 10.38 12.29 3.83
C SER A 33 11.02 11.50 4.96
N GLY A 34 12.19 10.93 4.73
CA GLY A 34 12.98 10.17 5.71
C GLY A 34 13.74 9.03 5.03
N THR A 35 14.19 8.07 5.82
CA THR A 35 14.96 6.93 5.33
C THR A 35 14.42 5.62 5.90
N LEU A 36 14.56 4.54 5.15
CA LEU A 36 14.37 3.18 5.64
C LEU A 36 15.68 2.42 5.40
N PRO A 37 16.37 1.95 6.46
CA PRO A 37 17.59 1.17 6.27
C PRO A 37 17.21 -0.16 5.63
N GLY A 38 17.62 -0.40 4.40
CA GLY A 38 17.28 -1.61 3.66
C GLY A 38 17.84 -1.62 2.25
N ILE A 39 17.64 -2.74 1.57
CA ILE A 39 18.11 -2.95 0.21
C ILE A 39 17.44 -1.95 -0.75
N SER A 40 18.23 -1.39 -1.66
CA SER A 40 17.74 -0.59 -2.78
C SER A 40 18.26 -1.21 -4.07
N SER A 41 17.43 -1.22 -5.11
CA SER A 41 17.82 -1.74 -6.42
C SER A 41 19.04 -0.99 -6.93
N LYS A 42 20.00 -1.73 -7.48
CA LYS A 42 21.19 -1.19 -8.12
C LYS A 42 20.98 -0.98 -9.63
N GLU A 43 19.86 -1.44 -10.15
CA GLU A 43 19.54 -1.37 -11.57
C GLU A 43 19.01 0.02 -11.95
N SER A 44 19.10 0.33 -13.24
CA SER A 44 18.56 1.58 -13.78
C SER A 44 17.06 1.67 -13.54
N LEU A 45 16.60 2.80 -13.04
CA LEU A 45 15.18 3.04 -12.75
C LEU A 45 14.33 2.97 -14.04
N PRO A 46 13.46 1.96 -14.21
CA PRO A 46 12.63 1.77 -15.41
C PRO A 46 11.34 2.63 -15.32
N LEU A 47 11.50 3.90 -14.99
CA LEU A 47 10.39 4.84 -14.81
C LEU A 47 10.05 5.49 -16.15
N MET A 48 8.81 5.29 -16.60
CA MET A 48 8.23 6.03 -17.72
C MET A 48 7.35 7.14 -17.16
N GLY A 49 7.66 8.39 -17.52
CA GLY A 49 6.92 9.58 -17.09
C GLY A 49 7.46 10.24 -15.82
N GLU A 50 7.23 11.55 -15.73
CA GLU A 50 7.67 12.39 -14.60
C GLU A 50 6.52 12.78 -13.66
N GLN A 51 5.30 12.32 -13.95
CA GLN A 51 4.07 12.75 -13.27
C GLN A 51 3.30 11.55 -12.72
N PHE A 52 2.88 11.67 -11.46
CA PHE A 52 2.13 10.62 -10.76
C PHE A 52 0.95 11.21 -10.00
N THR A 53 -0.24 10.66 -10.19
CA THR A 53 -1.49 11.17 -9.59
C THR A 53 -1.93 10.31 -8.41
N TYR A 54 -2.37 10.93 -7.32
CA TYR A 54 -2.84 10.21 -6.14
C TYR A 54 -3.97 9.23 -6.47
N LEU A 55 -3.72 7.95 -6.22
CA LEU A 55 -4.68 6.87 -6.41
C LEU A 55 -5.35 6.48 -5.08
N GLY A 56 -4.58 6.48 -3.99
CA GLY A 56 -5.11 6.09 -2.69
C GLY A 56 -4.04 5.98 -1.61
N LYS A 57 -4.44 5.43 -0.45
CA LYS A 57 -3.52 5.16 0.65
C LYS A 57 -3.83 3.83 1.33
N GLY A 58 -2.76 3.15 1.73
CA GLY A 58 -2.80 2.08 2.71
C GLY A 58 -2.39 2.59 4.10
N SER A 59 -2.27 1.65 5.03
CA SER A 59 -1.78 1.97 6.38
C SER A 59 -0.28 2.33 6.38
N GLN A 60 0.47 1.81 5.41
CA GLN A 60 1.94 1.94 5.33
C GLN A 60 2.41 2.84 4.18
N MET A 61 1.64 2.99 3.09
CA MET A 61 2.07 3.70 1.88
C MET A 61 0.98 4.65 1.34
N TYR A 62 1.41 5.70 0.65
CA TYR A 62 0.59 6.44 -0.31
C TYR A 62 0.86 5.88 -1.71
N VAL A 63 -0.19 5.75 -2.52
CA VAL A 63 -0.12 5.14 -3.85
C VAL A 63 -0.44 6.21 -4.88
N PHE A 64 0.45 6.35 -5.86
CA PHE A 64 0.28 7.26 -6.98
C PHE A 64 0.35 6.46 -8.28
N GLU A 65 -0.56 6.75 -9.19
CA GLU A 65 -0.65 6.15 -10.51
C GLU A 65 0.16 6.97 -11.52
N SER A 66 0.87 6.26 -12.40
CA SER A 66 1.57 6.83 -13.57
C SER A 66 0.60 7.39 -14.59
N GLU A 67 1.07 8.31 -15.44
CA GLU A 67 0.24 8.94 -16.49
C GLU A 67 -0.35 7.93 -17.50
N ASP A 68 0.38 6.86 -17.81
CA ASP A 68 -0.06 5.80 -18.72
C ASP A 68 -0.97 4.75 -18.04
N GLY A 69 -1.13 4.84 -16.72
CA GLY A 69 -1.90 3.91 -15.90
C GLY A 69 -1.34 2.49 -15.82
N SER A 70 -0.10 2.26 -16.26
CA SER A 70 0.51 0.92 -16.28
C SER A 70 1.12 0.53 -14.93
N MET A 71 1.62 1.51 -14.19
CA MET A 71 2.34 1.30 -12.94
C MET A 71 1.89 2.22 -11.81
N VAL A 72 2.26 1.86 -10.59
CA VAL A 72 2.07 2.67 -9.39
C VAL A 72 3.39 2.94 -8.69
N LEU A 73 3.60 4.19 -8.32
CA LEU A 73 4.65 4.65 -7.41
C LEU A 73 4.07 4.67 -6.00
N LYS A 74 4.63 3.87 -5.09
CA LYS A 74 4.20 3.86 -3.69
C LYS A 74 5.26 4.46 -2.78
N CYS A 75 4.90 5.53 -2.08
CA CYS A 75 5.78 6.20 -1.13
C CYS A 75 5.43 5.80 0.30
N PHE A 76 6.45 5.48 1.10
CA PHE A 76 6.25 5.02 2.48
C PHE A 76 5.77 6.13 3.41
N ARG A 77 4.80 5.84 4.28
CA ARG A 77 4.24 6.76 5.29
C ARG A 77 5.11 6.77 6.55
N LEU A 78 6.33 7.29 6.42
CA LEU A 78 7.35 7.32 7.48
C LEU A 78 6.90 8.03 8.77
N SER A 79 6.00 9.01 8.67
CA SER A 79 5.39 9.66 9.85
C SER A 79 4.75 8.68 10.85
N ARG A 80 4.26 7.52 10.38
CA ARG A 80 3.66 6.49 11.24
C ARG A 80 4.66 5.90 12.23
N TYR A 81 5.92 5.81 11.84
CA TYR A 81 7.00 5.20 12.62
C TYR A 81 7.73 6.21 13.51
N ARG A 82 7.50 7.51 13.32
CA ARG A 82 8.06 8.55 14.19
C ARG A 82 7.26 8.70 15.47
N LEU A 83 7.93 8.89 16.60
CA LEU A 83 7.27 9.42 17.79
C LEU A 83 7.02 10.93 17.58
N PRO A 84 5.84 11.43 18.00
CA PRO A 84 5.65 12.87 18.07
C PRO A 84 6.65 13.48 19.07
N VAL A 85 7.40 14.48 18.61
CA VAL A 85 8.32 15.23 19.47
C VAL A 85 7.50 16.25 20.25
N TYR A 86 6.96 15.84 21.39
CA TYR A 86 6.29 16.77 22.31
C TYR A 86 7.35 17.35 23.24
N TYR A 87 7.47 18.69 23.25
CA TYR A 87 8.30 19.47 24.16
C TYR A 87 9.68 18.83 24.45
N PRO A 88 10.65 18.92 23.52
CA PRO A 88 11.92 18.20 23.62
C PRO A 88 12.71 18.51 24.91
N ASN A 89 12.41 19.64 25.56
CA ASN A 89 13.10 20.13 26.74
C ASN A 89 12.29 19.97 28.05
N LEU A 90 11.11 19.34 28.00
CA LEU A 90 10.30 19.14 29.20
C LEU A 90 10.73 17.83 29.90
N PRO A 91 11.17 17.86 31.16
CA PRO A 91 11.49 16.64 31.89
C PRO A 91 10.19 15.85 32.14
N LEU A 92 10.12 14.65 31.58
CA LEU A 92 8.95 13.78 31.69
C LEU A 92 9.12 12.82 32.88
N PRO A 93 8.07 12.59 33.69
CA PRO A 93 8.11 11.61 34.77
C PRO A 93 8.52 10.20 34.29
N PRO A 94 9.14 9.36 35.13
CA PRO A 94 9.63 8.04 34.74
C PRO A 94 8.59 7.13 34.07
N PHE A 95 7.33 7.17 34.53
CA PHE A 95 6.26 6.38 33.93
C PHE A 95 5.94 6.81 32.47
N GLN A 96 6.03 8.11 32.18
CA GLN A 96 5.82 8.62 30.81
C GLN A 96 6.99 8.28 29.90
N LEU A 97 8.22 8.28 30.42
CA LEU A 97 9.40 7.80 29.69
C LEU A 97 9.28 6.32 29.35
N ALA A 98 8.82 5.48 30.30
CA ALA A 98 8.57 4.06 30.06
C ALA A 98 7.52 3.83 28.96
N ILE A 99 6.39 4.56 29.01
CA ILE A 99 5.35 4.49 27.98
C ILE A 99 5.89 4.91 26.59
N GLN A 100 6.68 5.98 26.53
CA GLN A 100 7.30 6.42 25.27
C GLN A 100 8.28 5.39 24.72
N LYS A 101 9.12 4.80 25.57
CA LYS A 101 10.04 3.73 25.18
C LYS A 101 9.29 2.52 24.62
N GLN A 102 8.18 2.11 25.27
CA GLN A 102 7.34 1.03 24.77
C GLN A 102 6.73 1.37 23.40
N LYS A 103 6.18 2.59 23.24
CA LYS A 103 5.62 3.06 21.95
C LYS A 103 6.68 3.12 20.86
N PHE A 104 7.89 3.57 21.19
CA PHE A 104 9.03 3.59 20.29
C PHE A 104 9.35 2.16 19.81
N ASN A 105 9.54 1.23 20.73
CA ASN A 105 9.88 -0.16 20.42
C ASN A 105 8.82 -0.83 19.52
N LEU A 106 7.53 -0.58 19.79
CA LEU A 106 6.45 -1.10 18.95
C LEU A 106 6.47 -0.51 17.52
N LYS A 107 6.77 0.78 17.38
CA LYS A 107 6.89 1.43 16.07
C LYS A 107 8.12 0.92 15.31
N GLU A 108 9.25 0.77 15.98
CA GLU A 108 10.47 0.20 15.40
C GLU A 108 10.24 -1.23 14.93
N LYS A 109 9.61 -2.09 15.75
CA LYS A 109 9.26 -3.46 15.35
C LYS A 109 8.41 -3.48 14.07
N LYS A 110 7.41 -2.60 13.97
CA LYS A 110 6.58 -2.46 12.75
C LYS A 110 7.36 -1.91 11.55
N ARG A 111 8.34 -1.04 11.77
CA ARG A 111 9.21 -0.52 10.71
C ARG A 111 10.11 -1.62 10.17
N THR A 112 10.73 -2.40 11.05
CA THR A 112 11.58 -3.54 10.67
C THR A 112 10.80 -4.62 9.94
N ALA A 113 9.59 -4.96 10.42
CA ALA A 113 8.72 -5.93 9.74
C ALA A 113 8.35 -5.48 8.32
N LEU A 114 8.03 -4.19 8.13
CA LEU A 114 7.77 -3.63 6.80
C LEU A 114 9.00 -3.74 5.88
N ILE A 115 10.19 -3.35 6.37
CA ILE A 115 11.43 -3.43 5.57
C ILE A 115 11.67 -4.88 5.13
N GLN A 116 11.59 -5.82 6.06
CA GLN A 116 11.75 -7.25 5.79
C GLN A 116 10.72 -7.75 4.77
N SER A 117 9.47 -7.32 4.89
CA SER A 117 8.40 -7.68 3.96
C SER A 117 8.67 -7.15 2.54
N CYS A 118 9.14 -5.91 2.41
CA CYS A 118 9.52 -5.35 1.12
C CYS A 118 10.72 -6.07 0.50
N GLU A 119 11.70 -6.46 1.31
CA GLU A 119 12.85 -7.24 0.84
C GLU A 119 12.43 -8.63 0.37
N ILE A 120 11.54 -9.33 1.08
CA ILE A 120 10.94 -10.59 0.62
C ILE A 120 10.20 -10.39 -0.70
N ALA A 121 9.36 -9.36 -0.80
CA ALA A 121 8.63 -9.06 -2.01
C ALA A 121 9.57 -8.85 -3.21
N TYR A 122 10.67 -8.13 -3.00
CA TYR A 122 11.63 -7.82 -4.04
C TYR A 122 12.58 -8.96 -4.39
N GLN A 123 12.88 -9.86 -3.47
CA GLN A 123 13.82 -10.97 -3.71
C GLN A 123 13.10 -12.21 -4.21
N ASP A 124 11.95 -12.53 -3.63
CA ASP A 124 11.31 -13.83 -3.80
C ASP A 124 9.96 -13.74 -4.53
N LEU A 125 9.30 -12.58 -4.54
CA LEU A 125 7.93 -12.42 -5.06
C LEU A 125 7.76 -11.32 -6.11
N GLN A 126 8.79 -11.03 -6.91
CA GLN A 126 8.71 -9.97 -7.92
C GLN A 126 7.58 -10.23 -8.94
N GLU A 127 7.44 -11.49 -9.37
CA GLU A 127 6.40 -11.91 -10.31
C GLU A 127 5.01 -11.83 -9.66
N GLU A 128 4.87 -12.41 -8.46
CA GLU A 128 3.60 -12.45 -7.73
C GLU A 128 3.13 -11.09 -7.26
N THR A 129 4.02 -10.12 -7.05
CA THR A 129 3.65 -8.76 -6.64
C THR A 129 3.65 -7.79 -7.82
N GLY A 130 4.27 -8.13 -8.94
CA GLY A 130 4.59 -7.17 -10.00
C GLY A 130 5.53 -6.06 -9.53
N LEU A 131 6.30 -6.29 -8.47
CA LEU A 131 7.29 -5.35 -7.93
C LEU A 131 8.57 -5.43 -8.76
N PHE A 132 8.89 -4.35 -9.46
CA PHE A 132 10.07 -4.29 -10.32
C PHE A 132 11.10 -3.25 -9.87
N TYR A 133 10.80 -2.46 -8.84
CA TYR A 133 11.78 -1.55 -8.25
C TYR A 133 11.55 -1.34 -6.75
N LEU A 134 12.63 -1.41 -5.97
CA LEU A 134 12.64 -1.16 -4.52
C LEU A 134 13.71 -0.11 -4.18
N HIS A 135 13.31 0.98 -3.51
CA HIS A 135 14.21 2.03 -3.05
C HIS A 135 13.90 2.38 -1.59
N LEU A 136 14.72 1.90 -0.65
CA LEU A 136 14.50 2.11 0.79
C LEU A 136 15.44 3.17 1.38
N SER A 137 16.68 3.18 0.90
CA SER A 137 17.76 4.02 1.42
C SER A 137 18.08 5.16 0.45
N PRO A 138 18.48 6.35 0.92
CA PRO A 138 18.88 7.42 0.02
C PRO A 138 20.06 7.04 -0.88
N THR A 139 20.04 7.59 -2.09
CA THR A 139 21.07 7.39 -3.11
C THR A 139 21.52 8.74 -3.68
N ASN A 140 22.40 8.73 -4.68
CA ASN A 140 22.86 9.93 -5.39
C ASN A 140 23.06 9.67 -6.90
N HIS A 141 22.55 8.54 -7.39
CA HIS A 141 22.79 8.07 -8.75
C HIS A 141 21.51 8.07 -9.59
N LEU A 142 20.32 8.22 -9.00
CA LEU A 142 19.09 8.31 -9.77
C LEU A 142 19.02 9.67 -10.46
N ASN A 143 19.37 10.73 -9.74
CA ASN A 143 19.35 12.13 -10.20
C ASN A 143 18.02 12.49 -10.88
N LYS A 144 16.92 11.95 -10.36
CA LYS A 144 15.57 12.07 -10.93
C LYS A 144 14.64 12.77 -9.95
N THR A 145 13.85 13.69 -10.49
CA THR A 145 12.75 14.36 -9.80
C THR A 145 11.45 13.98 -10.49
N VAL A 146 10.43 13.62 -9.70
CA VAL A 146 9.07 13.37 -10.21
C VAL A 146 8.09 14.30 -9.49
N THR A 147 6.98 14.60 -10.15
CA THR A 147 5.91 15.42 -9.58
C THR A 147 4.76 14.52 -9.14
N LEU A 148 4.47 14.54 -7.83
CA LEU A 148 3.30 13.89 -7.27
C LEU A 148 2.14 14.87 -7.22
N TYR A 149 1.02 14.53 -7.83
CA TYR A 149 -0.23 15.26 -7.65
C TYR A 149 -1.01 14.64 -6.50
N ASP A 150 -1.35 15.46 -5.50
CA ASP A 150 -2.18 15.00 -4.39
C ASP A 150 -3.65 14.83 -4.80
N LYS A 151 -4.50 14.39 -3.87
CA LYS A 151 -5.93 14.17 -4.11
C LYS A 151 -6.70 15.43 -4.52
N LEU A 152 -6.12 16.61 -4.26
CA LEU A 152 -6.66 17.92 -4.65
C LEU A 152 -6.02 18.46 -5.92
N GLY A 153 -5.20 17.66 -6.62
CA GLY A 153 -4.51 18.05 -7.85
C GLY A 153 -3.34 19.02 -7.62
N ARG A 154 -2.85 19.17 -6.38
CA ARG A 154 -1.72 20.06 -6.11
C ARG A 154 -0.42 19.33 -6.42
N PRO A 155 0.52 19.94 -7.17
CA PRO A 155 1.78 19.32 -7.52
C PRO A 155 2.78 19.39 -6.36
N HIS A 156 3.53 18.30 -6.17
CA HIS A 156 4.59 18.18 -5.19
C HIS A 156 5.82 17.53 -5.83
N PRO A 157 6.85 18.30 -6.21
CA PRO A 157 8.08 17.73 -6.74
C PRO A 157 8.84 16.99 -5.63
N ILE A 158 9.29 15.77 -5.93
CA ILE A 158 10.13 14.97 -5.02
C ILE A 158 11.36 14.43 -5.76
N SER A 159 12.48 14.42 -5.05
CA SER A 159 13.69 13.71 -5.51
C SER A 159 13.56 12.23 -5.17
N LEU A 160 13.77 11.38 -6.17
CA LEU A 160 13.74 9.93 -5.99
C LEU A 160 14.96 9.44 -5.21
N ASP A 161 16.11 10.09 -5.32
CA ASP A 161 17.30 9.79 -4.52
C ASP A 161 17.06 9.94 -3.00
N LYS A 162 16.12 10.79 -2.59
CA LYS A 162 15.90 11.13 -1.17
C LYS A 162 14.67 10.47 -0.55
N THR A 163 13.79 9.92 -1.38
CA THR A 163 12.48 9.44 -0.95
C THR A 163 12.46 7.92 -1.02
N PRO A 164 12.09 7.21 0.05
CA PRO A 164 11.86 5.78 -0.03
C PRO A 164 10.58 5.50 -0.85
N PHE A 165 10.66 4.61 -1.84
CA PHE A 165 9.55 4.23 -2.69
C PHE A 165 9.68 2.80 -3.24
N ILE A 166 8.59 2.32 -3.82
CA ILE A 166 8.59 1.14 -4.70
C ILE A 166 7.86 1.46 -6.00
N LEU A 167 8.21 0.74 -7.07
CA LEU A 167 7.46 0.71 -8.32
C LEU A 167 6.88 -0.68 -8.54
N GLN A 168 5.59 -0.72 -8.82
CA GLN A 168 4.83 -1.96 -8.95
C GLN A 168 3.84 -1.84 -10.11
N LYS A 169 3.53 -2.95 -10.78
CA LYS A 169 2.43 -3.00 -11.76
C LYS A 169 1.12 -2.55 -11.13
N LYS A 170 0.29 -1.83 -11.90
CA LYS A 170 -1.07 -1.49 -11.47
C LYS A 170 -1.99 -2.70 -11.68
N GLY A 171 -2.70 -3.12 -10.64
CA GLY A 171 -3.71 -4.18 -10.76
C GLY A 171 -5.14 -3.68 -10.56
N LYS A 172 -6.09 -4.34 -11.21
CA LYS A 172 -7.54 -4.17 -11.00
C LYS A 172 -7.99 -5.07 -9.86
N LEU A 173 -8.89 -4.58 -8.99
CA LEU A 173 -9.42 -5.37 -7.89
C LEU A 173 -10.12 -6.64 -8.40
N PRO A 174 -9.96 -7.80 -7.72
CA PRO A 174 -10.34 -9.09 -8.27
C PRO A 174 -11.85 -9.27 -8.38
N LEU A 175 -12.61 -8.82 -7.37
CA LEU A 175 -14.06 -9.02 -7.36
C LEU A 175 -14.78 -8.18 -8.44
N PRO A 176 -14.52 -6.86 -8.61
CA PRO A 176 -15.07 -6.10 -9.73
C PRO A 176 -14.63 -6.64 -11.10
N TYR A 177 -13.38 -7.10 -11.20
CA TYR A 177 -12.86 -7.68 -12.44
C TYR A 177 -13.62 -8.96 -12.84
N LEU A 178 -13.75 -9.92 -11.90
CA LEU A 178 -14.50 -11.16 -12.12
C LEU A 178 -15.97 -10.88 -12.43
N GLN A 179 -16.60 -9.95 -11.71
CA GLN A 179 -17.99 -9.54 -11.97
C GLN A 179 -18.16 -9.02 -13.41
N THR A 180 -17.23 -8.19 -13.88
CA THR A 180 -17.27 -7.65 -15.25
C THR A 180 -17.17 -8.76 -16.28
N LEU A 181 -16.28 -9.74 -16.10
CA LEU A 181 -16.14 -10.88 -17.01
C LEU A 181 -17.43 -11.70 -17.08
N LEU A 182 -18.04 -11.99 -15.93
CA LEU A 182 -19.27 -12.78 -15.86
C LEU A 182 -20.46 -12.05 -16.49
N GLN A 183 -20.63 -10.75 -16.22
CA GLN A 183 -21.69 -9.93 -16.83
C GLN A 183 -21.55 -9.82 -18.36
N GLN A 184 -20.32 -9.93 -18.87
CA GLN A 184 -20.03 -9.93 -20.31
C GLN A 184 -20.12 -11.33 -20.94
N GLY A 185 -20.53 -12.37 -20.20
CA GLY A 185 -20.62 -13.75 -20.70
C GLY A 185 -19.25 -14.41 -20.95
N LYS A 186 -18.15 -13.83 -20.47
CA LYS A 186 -16.78 -14.29 -20.71
C LYS A 186 -16.37 -15.36 -19.70
N GLN A 187 -17.08 -16.48 -19.73
CA GLN A 187 -16.93 -17.55 -18.75
C GLN A 187 -15.52 -18.17 -18.75
N GLU A 188 -14.91 -18.36 -19.92
CA GLU A 188 -13.54 -18.88 -20.03
C GLU A 188 -12.51 -17.93 -19.42
N GLU A 189 -12.63 -16.62 -19.66
CA GLU A 189 -11.74 -15.61 -19.08
C GLU A 189 -11.89 -15.55 -17.56
N ALA A 190 -13.12 -15.65 -17.05
CA ALA A 190 -13.39 -15.71 -15.61
C ALA A 190 -12.76 -16.96 -14.97
N GLN A 191 -12.85 -18.12 -15.63
CA GLN A 191 -12.22 -19.34 -15.15
C GLN A 191 -10.69 -19.20 -15.12
N LYS A 192 -10.08 -18.67 -16.18
CA LYS A 192 -8.63 -18.38 -16.22
C LYS A 192 -8.21 -17.43 -15.09
N ALA A 193 -8.98 -16.39 -14.83
CA ALA A 193 -8.72 -15.44 -13.75
C ALA A 193 -8.76 -16.12 -12.36
N LEU A 194 -9.73 -17.01 -12.12
CA LEU A 194 -9.82 -17.78 -10.87
C LEU A 194 -8.65 -18.75 -10.70
N THR A 195 -8.23 -19.41 -11.79
CA THR A 195 -7.04 -20.25 -11.79
C THR A 195 -5.79 -19.43 -11.48
N SER A 196 -5.61 -18.27 -12.11
CA SER A 196 -4.47 -17.37 -11.86
C SER A 196 -4.43 -16.91 -10.39
N LEU A 197 -5.57 -16.55 -9.78
CA LEU A 197 -5.65 -16.24 -8.34
C LEU A 197 -5.25 -17.42 -7.44
N SER A 198 -5.65 -18.63 -7.80
CA SER A 198 -5.31 -19.83 -7.03
C SER A 198 -3.82 -20.14 -7.14
N ASN A 199 -3.25 -20.01 -8.35
CA ASN A 199 -1.83 -20.18 -8.60
C ASN A 199 -0.97 -19.13 -7.88
N LEU A 200 -1.44 -17.88 -7.81
CA LEU A 200 -0.79 -16.82 -7.05
C LEU A 200 -0.62 -17.19 -5.57
N LEU A 201 -1.68 -17.74 -4.95
CA LEU A 201 -1.63 -18.22 -3.57
C LEU A 201 -0.64 -19.38 -3.42
N LEU A 202 -0.76 -20.39 -4.29
CA LEU A 202 0.09 -21.58 -4.24
C LEU A 202 1.57 -21.22 -4.41
N SER A 203 1.91 -20.36 -5.37
CA SER A 203 3.29 -19.93 -5.62
C SER A 203 3.91 -19.28 -4.38
N ARG A 204 3.19 -18.36 -3.71
CA ARG A 204 3.64 -17.76 -2.44
C ARG A 204 3.89 -18.83 -1.37
N MET A 205 3.01 -19.82 -1.29
CA MET A 205 3.08 -20.86 -0.28
C MET A 205 4.24 -21.84 -0.51
N GLU A 206 4.47 -22.22 -1.76
CA GLU A 206 5.60 -23.07 -2.19
C GLU A 206 6.94 -22.40 -1.91
N LYS A 207 7.00 -21.07 -2.00
CA LYS A 207 8.17 -20.26 -1.61
C LYS A 207 8.36 -20.13 -0.09
N GLY A 208 7.49 -20.72 0.74
CA GLY A 208 7.60 -20.67 2.20
C GLY A 208 7.36 -19.26 2.77
N ILE A 209 6.53 -18.47 2.10
CA ILE A 209 6.22 -17.09 2.50
C ILE A 209 4.80 -17.03 3.03
N ILE A 210 4.61 -16.43 4.19
CA ILE A 210 3.33 -16.22 4.85
C ILE A 210 2.91 -14.76 4.69
N ASP A 211 1.63 -14.53 4.41
CA ASP A 211 0.99 -13.21 4.43
C ASP A 211 0.11 -13.09 5.69
N ASP A 212 0.50 -12.21 6.61
CA ASP A 212 -0.25 -11.96 7.85
C ASP A 212 -1.53 -11.12 7.63
N ASP A 213 -1.78 -10.63 6.41
CA ASP A 213 -3.00 -9.89 6.01
C ASP A 213 -3.56 -10.42 4.67
N ALA A 214 -3.76 -11.74 4.57
CA ALA A 214 -4.25 -12.43 3.36
C ALA A 214 -5.74 -12.17 3.05
N VAL A 215 -6.13 -10.89 2.88
CA VAL A 215 -7.48 -10.45 2.48
C VAL A 215 -7.52 -10.22 0.98
N LEU A 216 -7.88 -11.24 0.22
CA LEU A 216 -7.64 -11.29 -1.22
C LEU A 216 -8.42 -10.25 -2.02
N HIS A 217 -9.68 -9.98 -1.69
CA HIS A 217 -10.46 -8.96 -2.40
C HIS A 217 -9.90 -7.54 -2.31
N LYS A 218 -9.00 -7.28 -1.35
CA LYS A 218 -8.35 -5.96 -1.17
C LYS A 218 -6.88 -5.98 -1.55
N ASN A 219 -6.21 -7.10 -1.27
CA ASN A 219 -4.75 -7.18 -1.32
C ASN A 219 -4.24 -7.97 -2.52
N ALA A 220 -5.12 -8.56 -3.33
CA ALA A 220 -4.80 -9.07 -4.66
C ALA A 220 -5.41 -8.19 -5.76
N GLY A 221 -4.98 -8.39 -6.99
CA GLY A 221 -5.51 -7.74 -8.18
C GLY A 221 -5.06 -8.45 -9.45
N PHE A 222 -5.51 -7.94 -10.59
CA PHE A 222 -5.15 -8.45 -11.92
C PHE A 222 -4.44 -7.39 -12.75
N SER A 223 -3.30 -7.74 -13.34
CA SER A 223 -2.61 -6.96 -14.38
C SER A 223 -2.47 -7.84 -15.61
N ASP A 224 -2.92 -7.36 -16.77
CA ASP A 224 -2.79 -8.08 -18.04
C ASP A 224 -3.38 -9.51 -18.02
N GLY A 225 -4.41 -9.73 -17.21
CA GLY A 225 -5.07 -11.03 -17.04
C GLY A 225 -4.44 -11.94 -15.97
N GLU A 226 -3.27 -11.59 -15.44
CA GLU A 226 -2.58 -12.35 -14.40
C GLU A 226 -2.80 -11.75 -13.01
N ALA A 227 -2.98 -12.63 -12.03
CA ALA A 227 -3.18 -12.27 -10.65
C ALA A 227 -1.85 -11.86 -10.00
N LEU A 228 -1.90 -10.82 -9.15
CA LEU A 228 -0.78 -10.35 -8.35
C LEU A 228 -1.23 -9.83 -6.98
N PHE A 229 -0.33 -9.81 -6.01
CA PHE A 229 -0.52 -9.16 -4.71
C PHE A 229 -0.27 -7.65 -4.83
N LEU A 230 -1.28 -6.86 -4.50
CA LEU A 230 -1.22 -5.41 -4.44
C LEU A 230 -0.60 -4.90 -3.14
N ASP A 231 -0.80 -5.59 -2.02
CA ASP A 231 -0.15 -5.25 -0.75
C ASP A 231 1.10 -6.12 -0.55
N ILE A 232 2.19 -5.50 -0.11
CA ILE A 232 3.48 -6.15 0.16
C ILE A 232 3.95 -5.90 1.60
N GLY A 233 3.03 -5.49 2.47
CA GLY A 233 3.35 -4.91 3.77
C GLY A 233 3.53 -5.87 4.93
N GLN A 234 3.17 -7.15 4.76
CA GLN A 234 2.96 -8.13 5.84
C GLN A 234 3.47 -9.55 5.49
N PHE A 235 4.44 -9.66 4.60
CA PHE A 235 5.12 -10.91 4.29
C PHE A 235 6.18 -11.27 5.32
N ARG A 236 6.25 -12.56 5.63
CA ARG A 236 7.32 -13.17 6.44
C ARG A 236 7.64 -14.58 5.97
N ARG A 237 8.88 -15.02 6.16
CA ARG A 237 9.27 -16.41 5.88
C ARG A 237 8.81 -17.32 7.03
N GLY A 238 8.38 -18.53 6.70
CA GLY A 238 7.99 -19.53 7.69
C GLY A 238 7.16 -20.66 7.12
N GLU A 239 6.71 -21.56 7.99
CA GLU A 239 5.82 -22.66 7.61
C GLU A 239 4.44 -22.13 7.23
N THR A 240 4.06 -22.38 5.98
CA THR A 240 2.83 -21.85 5.41
C THR A 240 1.61 -22.65 5.91
N PRO A 241 0.43 -22.01 6.03
CA PRO A 241 -0.80 -22.72 6.36
C PRO A 241 -1.12 -23.82 5.34
N ASN A 242 -2.07 -24.70 5.66
CA ASN A 242 -2.50 -25.73 4.70
C ASN A 242 -3.11 -25.08 3.44
N PRO A 243 -2.61 -25.38 2.21
CA PRO A 243 -3.12 -24.84 0.95
C PRO A 243 -4.64 -24.98 0.77
N ILE A 244 -5.20 -26.10 1.21
CA ILE A 244 -6.64 -26.39 1.11
C ILE A 244 -7.45 -25.37 1.90
N GLN A 245 -6.96 -24.95 3.07
CA GLN A 245 -7.66 -23.98 3.91
C GLN A 245 -7.68 -22.59 3.26
N GLU A 246 -6.58 -22.17 2.66
CA GLU A 246 -6.46 -20.86 2.04
C GLU A 246 -7.29 -20.76 0.76
N ILE A 247 -7.23 -21.79 -0.10
CA ILE A 247 -8.09 -21.89 -1.29
C ILE A 247 -9.58 -21.93 -0.90
N SER A 248 -9.92 -22.64 0.19
CA SER A 248 -11.30 -22.68 0.68
C SER A 248 -11.79 -21.31 1.14
N ARG A 249 -10.90 -20.49 1.71
CA ARG A 249 -11.20 -19.11 2.10
C ARG A 249 -11.46 -18.24 0.86
N LEU A 250 -10.58 -18.32 -0.15
CA LEU A 250 -10.74 -17.64 -1.44
C LEU A 250 -12.09 -17.98 -2.08
N ARG A 251 -12.42 -19.29 -2.16
CA ARG A 251 -13.70 -19.75 -2.70
C ARG A 251 -14.88 -19.12 -1.96
N ARG A 252 -14.86 -19.15 -0.63
CA ARG A 252 -15.96 -18.60 0.20
C ARG A 252 -16.15 -17.10 -0.05
N GLU A 253 -15.05 -16.37 -0.15
CA GLU A 253 -15.05 -14.92 -0.38
C GLU A 253 -15.65 -14.56 -1.75
N ILE A 254 -15.22 -15.27 -2.79
CA ILE A 254 -15.74 -15.09 -4.16
C ILE A 254 -17.22 -15.48 -4.23
N THR A 255 -17.60 -16.66 -3.71
CA THR A 255 -19.01 -17.10 -3.73
C THR A 255 -19.90 -16.11 -3.00
N SER A 256 -19.48 -15.63 -1.82
CA SER A 256 -20.26 -14.66 -1.05
C SER A 256 -20.48 -13.35 -1.80
N TYR A 257 -19.51 -12.90 -2.59
CA TYR A 257 -19.62 -11.65 -3.35
C TYR A 257 -20.43 -11.81 -4.64
N LEU A 258 -20.26 -12.94 -5.34
CA LEU A 258 -20.89 -13.16 -6.64
C LEU A 258 -22.30 -13.75 -6.55
N SER A 259 -22.67 -14.38 -5.42
CA SER A 259 -23.99 -15.02 -5.24
C SER A 259 -25.18 -14.13 -5.56
N PRO A 260 -25.21 -12.82 -5.21
CA PRO A 260 -26.33 -11.94 -5.57
C PRO A 260 -26.50 -11.71 -7.07
N TYR A 261 -25.44 -11.89 -7.85
CA TYR A 261 -25.41 -11.61 -9.30
C TYR A 261 -25.68 -12.85 -10.15
N ALA A 262 -25.63 -14.04 -9.57
CA ALA A 262 -25.91 -15.30 -10.27
C ALA A 262 -27.40 -15.46 -10.65
N SER A 263 -28.31 -14.72 -10.01
CA SER A 263 -29.76 -14.73 -10.29
C SER A 263 -30.21 -13.71 -11.34
N GLU A 264 -29.31 -12.84 -11.82
CA GLU A 264 -29.61 -11.76 -12.78
C GLU A 264 -28.93 -11.94 -14.14
N ALA A 265 -28.23 -13.06 -14.36
CA ALA A 265 -27.66 -13.37 -15.67
C ALA A 265 -28.78 -13.61 -16.68
N PRO A 266 -28.86 -12.86 -17.80
CA PRO A 266 -29.84 -13.12 -18.83
C PRO A 266 -29.59 -14.50 -19.44
N ASN A 267 -30.63 -15.32 -19.49
CA ASN A 267 -30.64 -16.60 -20.22
C ASN A 267 -30.35 -16.42 -21.71
#